data_AF-A0A2K1IW48-F1
#
_entry.id   AF-A0A2K1IW48-F1
#
_cell.length_a   1.000
_cell.length_b   1.000
_cell.length_c   1.000
_cell.angle_alpha   90.00
_cell.angle_beta   90.00
_cell.angle_gamma   90.00
#
_symmetry.space_group_name_H-M   'P 1'
#
loop_
_entity.id
_entity.type
_entity.pdbx_description
1 polymer ?
#
loop_
_entity_poly.entity_id
_entity_poly.type
_entity_poly.pdbx_seq_one_letter_code
_entity_poly.pdbx_strand_id
1 'polypeptide(L)'
;MKLRIVAAMCLVLIVASAMVVTTAAAGCDIDLLLPCLNASRDPRVKPDKRCCDAIRQFLPPRKQKSAIDCLCRLATSKEAVALKINLSAAIAIPQKCGIKFEQRFYCQGRLVPGS
;
A
#
# COMPACT_ATOMS: atom_id res chain seq x y z
N MET A 1 -37.03 -50.89 17.20
CA MET A 1 -36.00 -51.89 16.86
C MET A 1 -35.93 -52.03 15.34
N LYS A 2 -34.71 -52.21 14.79
CA LYS A 2 -34.35 -52.39 13.36
C LYS A 2 -34.26 -51.08 12.58
N LEU A 3 -33.22 -50.26 12.77
CA LEU A 3 -31.79 -50.53 12.63
C LEU A 3 -31.43 -51.05 11.23
N ARG A 4 -30.85 -50.12 10.42
CA ARG A 4 -29.88 -50.33 9.34
C ARG A 4 -30.44 -51.17 8.18
N ILE A 5 -30.53 -50.64 6.97
CA ILE A 5 -29.48 -50.77 5.95
C ILE A 5 -30.03 -49.98 4.76
N VAL A 6 -29.45 -48.82 4.45
CA VAL A 6 -29.16 -48.25 3.10
C VAL A 6 -28.46 -46.90 3.43
N ALA A 7 -27.31 -46.85 4.12
CA ALA A 7 -25.99 -47.22 3.61
C ALA A 7 -25.92 -47.19 2.07
N ALA A 8 -25.74 -45.99 1.50
CA ALA A 8 -24.93 -45.70 0.30
C ALA A 8 -25.44 -44.48 -0.46
N MET A 9 -25.21 -43.28 0.09
CA MET A 9 -25.00 -42.07 -0.72
C MET A 9 -24.37 -41.04 0.22
N CYS A 10 -23.15 -41.32 0.68
CA CYS A 10 -21.91 -40.83 0.07
C CYS A 10 -21.89 -39.29 -0.08
N LEU A 11 -20.92 -38.72 0.63
CA LEU A 11 -20.34 -37.38 0.53
C LEU A 11 -21.21 -36.27 1.12
N VAL A 12 -21.09 -35.94 2.42
CA VAL A 12 -19.88 -35.34 3.02
C VAL A 12 -19.19 -34.44 2.00
N LEU A 13 -19.61 -33.18 1.91
CA LEU A 13 -18.85 -32.02 1.40
C LEU A 13 -19.78 -30.80 1.37
N ILE A 14 -20.23 -30.33 2.53
CA ILE A 14 -20.60 -28.91 2.64
C ILE A 14 -19.40 -28.27 3.31
N VAL A 15 -18.42 -27.97 2.45
CA VAL A 15 -17.26 -27.17 2.77
C VAL A 15 -17.81 -25.85 3.32
N ALA A 16 -17.69 -25.66 4.62
CA ALA A 16 -17.76 -24.35 5.20
C ALA A 16 -16.67 -23.55 4.49
N SER A 17 -17.07 -22.73 3.51
CA SER A 17 -16.22 -21.72 2.93
C SER A 17 -15.91 -20.76 4.07
N ALA A 18 -14.86 -21.07 4.84
CA ALA A 18 -14.14 -20.10 5.61
C ALA A 18 -13.80 -19.02 4.59
N MET A 19 -14.55 -17.94 4.65
CA MET A 19 -14.26 -16.71 3.96
C MET A 19 -12.84 -16.43 4.40
N VAL A 20 -11.88 -16.71 3.52
CA VAL A 20 -10.52 -16.27 3.71
C VAL A 20 -10.67 -14.77 3.62
N VAL A 21 -10.87 -14.13 4.76
CA VAL A 21 -10.48 -12.75 4.96
C VAL A 21 -8.99 -12.81 4.69
N THR A 22 -8.63 -12.66 3.41
CA THR A 22 -7.35 -12.09 3.06
C THR A 22 -7.38 -10.77 3.80
N THR A 23 -6.84 -10.77 5.01
CA THR A 23 -6.18 -9.60 5.53
C THR A 23 -5.15 -9.30 4.46
N ALA A 24 -5.55 -8.54 3.43
CA ALA A 24 -4.64 -7.73 2.66
C ALA A 24 -3.70 -7.19 3.72
N ALA A 25 -2.41 -7.50 3.60
CA ALA A 25 -1.42 -6.84 4.43
C ALA A 25 -1.81 -5.36 4.39
N ALA A 26 -2.32 -4.85 5.52
CA ALA A 26 -2.90 -3.54 5.51
C ALA A 26 -1.77 -2.59 5.11
N GLY A 27 -1.89 -1.94 3.96
CA GLY A 27 -1.35 -0.59 3.83
C GLY A 27 -0.37 -0.28 2.71
N CYS A 28 -0.14 -1.14 1.71
CA CYS A 28 0.53 -0.71 0.48
C CYS A 28 -0.23 -1.18 -0.76
N ASP A 29 -1.31 -0.47 -1.09
CA ASP A 29 -1.86 -0.56 -2.43
C ASP A 29 -0.94 0.21 -3.38
N ILE A 30 -0.01 -0.52 -4.01
CA ILE A 30 1.02 0.04 -4.90
C ILE A 30 0.37 0.53 -6.20
N ASP A 31 -0.71 -0.12 -6.65
CA ASP A 31 -1.42 0.23 -7.87
C ASP A 31 -2.03 1.63 -7.77
N LEU A 32 -2.49 2.02 -6.58
CA LEU A 32 -2.92 3.39 -6.30
C LEU A 32 -1.82 4.42 -6.59
N LEU A 33 -0.55 4.06 -6.44
CA LEU A 33 0.61 4.95 -6.58
C LEU A 33 1.17 5.00 -8.01
N LEU A 34 0.64 4.21 -8.94
CA LEU A 34 1.10 4.18 -10.33
C LEU A 34 1.13 5.57 -11.01
N PRO A 35 0.15 6.48 -10.78
CA PRO A 35 0.21 7.84 -11.33
C PRO A 35 1.42 8.66 -10.86
N CYS A 36 2.06 8.28 -9.75
CA CYS A 36 3.21 8.98 -9.18
C CYS A 36 4.56 8.53 -9.75
N LEU A 37 4.58 7.52 -10.62
CA LEU A 37 5.81 6.88 -11.08
C LEU A 37 6.82 7.88 -11.68
N ASN A 38 6.36 8.82 -12.52
CA ASN A 38 7.26 9.82 -13.12
C ASN A 38 7.85 10.78 -12.07
N ALA A 39 7.03 11.26 -11.14
CA ALA A 39 7.48 12.17 -10.07
C ALA A 39 8.40 11.48 -9.05
N SER A 40 8.30 10.16 -8.91
CA SER A 40 9.16 9.36 -8.04
C SER A 40 10.54 9.07 -8.62
N ARG A 41 10.76 9.30 -9.92
CA ARG A 41 12.03 9.02 -10.62
C ARG A 41 12.94 10.25 -10.71
N ASP A 42 12.37 11.45 -10.85
CA ASP A 42 13.13 12.69 -10.97
C ASP A 42 12.60 13.76 -9.98
N PRO A 43 13.45 14.30 -9.09
CA PRO A 43 13.04 15.33 -8.13
C PRO A 43 12.58 16.65 -8.79
N ARG A 44 12.86 16.89 -10.07
CA ARG A 44 12.40 18.07 -10.82
C ARG A 44 11.00 17.89 -11.39
N VAL A 45 10.52 16.65 -11.50
CA VAL A 45 9.15 16.38 -11.97
C VAL A 45 8.16 16.70 -10.86
N LYS A 46 7.14 17.49 -11.21
CA LYS A 46 6.02 17.81 -10.33
C LYS A 46 4.98 16.68 -10.42
N PRO A 47 4.45 16.18 -9.29
CA PRO A 47 3.34 15.25 -9.32
C PRO A 47 2.11 15.91 -9.94
N ASP A 48 1.44 15.17 -10.83
CA ASP A 48 0.18 15.63 -11.40
C ASP A 48 -0.97 15.51 -10.38
N LYS A 49 -2.15 16.00 -10.77
CA LYS A 49 -3.34 15.94 -9.91
C LYS A 49 -3.69 14.51 -9.51
N ARG A 50 -3.56 13.54 -10.42
CA ARG A 50 -3.93 12.13 -10.16
C ARG A 50 -2.99 11.51 -9.13
N CYS A 51 -1.69 11.76 -9.24
CA CYS A 51 -0.72 11.37 -8.24
C CYS A 51 -1.03 11.99 -6.87
N CYS A 52 -1.30 13.30 -6.81
CA CYS A 52 -1.60 13.91 -5.53
C CYS A 52 -2.91 13.43 -4.90
N ASP A 53 -3.93 13.14 -5.70
CA ASP A 53 -5.18 12.55 -5.22
C ASP A 53 -4.95 11.13 -4.67
N ALA A 54 -4.15 10.32 -5.37
CA ALA A 54 -3.73 9.00 -4.90
C ALA A 54 -2.94 9.08 -3.58
N ILE A 55 -1.98 9.98 -3.47
CA ILE A 55 -1.17 10.13 -2.24
C ILE A 55 -2.05 10.59 -1.07
N ARG A 56 -3.05 11.45 -1.29
CA ARG A 56 -4.02 11.84 -0.23
C ARG A 56 -4.87 10.67 0.24
N GLN A 57 -5.32 9.83 -0.69
CA GLN A 57 -6.04 8.60 -0.36
C GLN A 57 -5.13 7.61 0.40
N PHE A 58 -3.85 7.56 0.02
CA PHE A 58 -2.85 6.69 0.64
C PHE A 58 -2.41 7.17 2.03
N LEU A 59 -2.37 8.49 2.26
CA LEU A 59 -1.93 9.13 3.51
C LEU A 59 -3.08 9.80 4.28
N PRO A 60 -4.10 9.05 4.75
CA PRO A 60 -5.15 9.65 5.55
C PRO A 60 -4.59 10.11 6.92
N PRO A 61 -5.10 11.20 7.51
CA PRO A 61 -4.54 11.81 8.72
C PRO A 61 -4.26 10.84 9.88
N ARG A 62 -5.17 9.87 10.13
CA ARG A 62 -5.04 8.92 11.23
C ARG A 62 -4.09 7.75 10.98
N LYS A 63 -3.58 7.57 9.75
CA LYS A 63 -2.71 6.44 9.36
C LYS A 63 -1.43 6.88 8.64
N GLN A 64 -1.03 8.15 8.80
CA GLN A 64 0.17 8.69 8.14
C GLN A 64 1.42 7.86 8.46
N LYS A 65 1.61 7.42 9.71
CA LYS A 65 2.77 6.60 10.09
C LYS A 65 2.88 5.31 9.27
N SER A 66 1.84 4.47 9.32
CA SER A 66 1.86 3.18 8.63
C SER A 66 1.97 3.35 7.13
N ALA A 67 1.32 4.37 6.56
CA ALA A 67 1.40 4.66 5.13
C ALA A 67 2.79 5.17 4.71
N ILE A 68 3.42 6.08 5.46
CA ILE A 68 4.79 6.52 5.18
C ILE A 68 5.79 5.37 5.31
N ASP A 69 5.67 4.55 6.36
CA ASP A 69 6.51 3.35 6.53
C ASP A 69 6.37 2.42 5.32
N CYS A 70 5.16 2.34 4.75
CA CYS A 70 4.87 1.54 3.57
C CYS A 70 5.48 2.13 2.29
N LEU A 71 5.28 3.43 2.03
CA LEU A 71 5.93 4.14 0.92
C LEU A 71 7.45 4.02 0.99
N CYS A 72 8.02 4.11 2.20
CA CYS A 72 9.45 3.96 2.41
C CYS A 72 9.94 2.56 2.02
N ARG A 73 9.23 1.51 2.45
CA ARG A 73 9.56 0.12 2.06
C ARG A 73 9.48 -0.07 0.55
N LEU A 74 8.45 0.49 -0.10
CA LEU A 74 8.32 0.43 -1.55
C LEU A 74 9.45 1.15 -2.26
N ALA A 75 9.75 2.39 -1.87
CA ALA A 75 10.80 3.20 -2.50
C ALA A 75 12.21 2.64 -2.29
N THR A 76 12.38 1.65 -1.42
CA THR A 76 13.65 1.00 -1.09
C THR A 76 13.69 -0.48 -1.44
N SER A 77 12.64 -1.00 -2.07
CA SER A 77 12.55 -2.40 -2.49
C SER A 77 13.36 -2.67 -3.75
N LYS A 78 13.55 -3.96 -4.08
CA LYS A 78 14.23 -4.37 -5.32
C LYS A 78 13.44 -3.93 -6.56
N GLU A 79 12.11 -3.92 -6.47
CA GLU A 79 11.21 -3.46 -7.53
C GLU A 79 11.38 -1.96 -7.78
N ALA A 80 11.55 -1.15 -6.72
CA ALA A 80 11.87 0.27 -6.87
C ALA A 80 13.20 0.49 -7.60
N VAL A 81 14.21 -0.34 -7.35
CA VAL A 81 15.47 -0.29 -8.09
C VAL A 81 15.24 -0.60 -9.57
N ALA A 82 14.48 -1.65 -9.90
CA ALA A 82 14.13 -2.01 -11.28
C ALA A 82 13.34 -0.89 -11.99
N LEU A 83 12.45 -0.22 -11.26
CA LEU A 83 11.67 0.91 -11.74
C LEU A 83 12.44 2.24 -11.73
N LYS A 84 13.72 2.25 -11.34
CA LYS A 84 14.58 3.44 -11.22
C LYS A 84 13.99 4.53 -10.33
N ILE A 85 13.30 4.14 -9.26
CA ILE A 85 12.76 5.07 -8.27
C ILE A 85 13.91 5.78 -7.57
N ASN A 86 13.82 7.10 -7.48
CA ASN A 86 14.74 7.91 -6.71
C ASN A 86 14.12 8.13 -5.32
N LEU A 87 14.77 7.62 -4.27
CA LEU A 87 14.25 7.71 -2.90
C LEU A 87 13.95 9.15 -2.49
N SER A 88 14.86 10.09 -2.75
CA SER A 88 14.69 11.51 -2.41
C SER A 88 13.52 12.15 -3.17
N ALA A 89 13.32 11.78 -4.43
CA ALA A 89 12.18 12.24 -5.21
C ALA A 89 10.86 11.68 -4.66
N ALA A 90 10.82 10.37 -4.36
CA ALA A 90 9.65 9.67 -3.85
C ALA A 90 9.18 10.21 -2.49
N ILE A 91 10.09 10.38 -1.52
CA ILE A 91 9.73 10.87 -0.18
C ILE A 91 9.33 12.36 -0.18
N ALA A 92 9.67 13.12 -1.22
CA ALA A 92 9.28 14.52 -1.38
C ALA A 92 7.90 14.72 -2.03
N ILE A 93 7.29 13.65 -2.57
CA ILE A 93 5.97 13.74 -3.23
C ILE A 93 4.89 14.29 -2.29
N PRO A 94 4.73 13.83 -1.03
CA PRO A 94 3.70 14.35 -0.14
C PRO A 94 3.78 15.87 0.06
N GLN A 95 5.00 16.40 0.28
CA GLN A 95 5.23 17.85 0.38
C GLN A 95 4.80 18.57 -0.91
N LYS A 96 5.22 18.08 -2.08
CA LYS A 96 4.85 18.67 -3.39
C LYS A 96 3.34 18.63 -3.64
N CYS A 97 2.63 17.70 -3.03
CA CYS A 97 1.18 17.57 -3.07
C CYS A 97 0.44 18.38 -1.98
N GLY A 98 1.16 19.12 -1.14
CA GLY A 98 0.58 19.95 -0.08
C GLY A 98 0.03 19.14 1.10
N ILE A 99 0.64 17.99 1.39
CA ILE A 99 0.20 17.12 2.49
C ILE A 99 0.95 17.50 3.76
N LYS A 100 0.16 17.90 4.76
CA LYS A 100 0.64 18.21 6.11
C LYS A 100 0.80 16.94 6.92
N PHE A 101 1.88 16.90 7.69
CA PHE A 101 2.12 15.81 8.64
C PHE A 101 1.93 16.30 10.07
N GLU A 102 1.24 15.49 10.86
CA GLU A 102 1.01 15.77 12.29
C GLU A 102 2.30 15.61 13.12
N GLN A 103 3.29 14.93 12.58
CA GLN A 103 4.58 14.65 13.23
C GLN A 103 5.68 14.45 12.19
N ARG A 104 6.93 14.31 12.67
CA ARG A 104 8.08 14.02 11.80
C ARG A 104 8.11 12.53 11.46
N PHE A 105 8.25 12.22 10.18
CA PHE A 105 8.43 10.86 9.68
C PHE A 105 9.81 10.70 9.03
N TYR A 106 10.37 9.48 9.12
CA TYR A 106 11.69 9.18 8.60
C TYR A 106 11.65 7.93 7.74
N CYS A 107 12.40 7.96 6.64
CA CYS A 107 12.62 6.83 5.75
C CYS A 107 14.12 6.61 5.57
N GLN A 108 14.63 5.45 6.02
CA GLN A 108 16.08 5.15 6.01
C GLN A 108 16.94 6.30 6.60
N GLY A 109 16.50 6.87 7.72
CA GLY A 109 17.18 7.99 8.38
C GLY A 109 16.99 9.37 7.71
N ARG A 110 16.32 9.45 6.56
CA ARG A 110 15.99 10.72 5.88
C ARG A 110 14.62 11.21 6.35
N LEU A 111 14.51 12.50 6.67
CA LEU A 111 13.22 13.12 6.96
C LEU A 111 12.33 13.07 5.72
N VAL A 112 11.08 12.61 5.87
CA VAL A 112 10.05 12.76 4.85
C VAL A 112 9.42 14.14 5.01
N PRO A 113 9.62 15.07 4.07
CA PRO A 113 9.11 16.42 4.23
C PRO A 113 7.58 16.45 4.10
N GLY A 114 6.93 17.21 4.98
CA GLY A 114 5.54 17.63 4.86
C GLY A 114 5.45 19.07 4.35
N SER A 115 4.25 19.49 3.93
CA SER A 115 3.96 20.88 3.51
C SER A 115 3.75 21.84 4.68
#